data_AF-A0A852VGR4-F1
#
_entry.id   AF-A0A852VGR4-F1
#
_cell.length_a   1.000
_cell.length_b   1.000
_cell.length_c   1.000
_cell.angle_alpha   90.00
_cell.angle_beta   90.00
_cell.angle_gamma   90.00
#
_symmetry.space_group_name_H-M   'P 1'
#
loop_
_entity.id
_entity.type
_entity.pdbx_description
1 polymer ?
#
loop_
_entity_poly.entity_id
_entity_poly.type
_entity_poly.pdbx_seq_one_letter_code
_entity_poly.pdbx_strand_id
1 'polypeptide(L)'
;MAMGTQEILAGQVEVAAKAAGLVVVSSATGQDFSGNPTTRFMLALAADHSKTQVLELSDKFDFSRADMLAEVGVYLGETAKRLKNPQQDYYLTLHGLPLSFEKFTWPFHASTSGADTFLVHGEVHLQDGEGSPLHAKVAASMTVTFAEIVKAPEQPFAEGFIYNAVRKTMDQGQLELVKSGNRQPVPVTTRFYSPWKKRFNFNDTTEGQRQEYLAAKVFWLSGVLGGGQPVWLLDPRDAQYLNTTVEELKKTAAALAGEGLIHLAADTEYATPTEALMGHRAQYAAELAHALAFIKPTFNEDMRGGHTNM
;
A
#
# COMPACT_ATOMS: atom_id res chain seq x y z
N MET A 1 -19.46 20.37 30.57
CA MET A 1 -18.93 18.99 30.65
C MET A 1 -17.73 18.94 29.73
N ALA A 2 -16.55 18.54 30.20
CA ALA A 2 -15.39 18.39 29.33
C ALA A 2 -15.65 17.19 28.41
N MET A 3 -15.56 17.38 27.10
CA MET A 3 -15.62 16.27 26.15
C MET A 3 -14.48 15.29 26.44
N GLY A 4 -14.76 13.99 26.32
CA GLY A 4 -13.72 12.97 26.41
C GLY A 4 -12.73 13.09 25.25
N THR A 5 -11.47 12.71 25.45
CA THR A 5 -10.43 12.71 24.40
C THR A 5 -10.87 11.97 23.14
N GLN A 6 -11.62 10.87 23.30
CA GLN A 6 -12.17 10.09 22.20
C GLN A 6 -13.25 10.83 21.40
N GLU A 7 -14.09 11.63 22.06
CA GLU A 7 -15.12 12.45 21.40
C GLU A 7 -14.49 13.58 20.58
N ILE A 8 -13.40 14.16 21.08
CA ILE A 8 -12.62 15.17 20.37
C ILE A 8 -12.00 14.55 19.11
N LEU A 9 -11.34 13.41 19.25
CA LEU A 9 -10.74 12.69 18.13
C LEU A 9 -11.77 12.36 17.05
N ALA A 10 -12.92 11.82 17.44
CA ALA A 10 -14.00 11.48 16.53
C ALA A 10 -14.50 12.71 15.74
N GLY A 11 -14.73 13.84 16.42
CA GLY A 11 -15.14 15.08 15.77
C GLY A 11 -14.07 15.63 14.80
N GLN A 12 -12.79 15.52 15.14
CA GLN A 12 -11.69 15.92 14.26
C GLN A 12 -11.62 15.04 13.00
N VAL A 13 -11.74 13.72 13.16
CA VAL A 13 -11.73 12.77 12.02
C VAL A 13 -12.93 13.01 11.12
N GLU A 14 -14.12 13.24 11.68
CA GLU A 14 -15.33 13.50 10.90
C GLU A 14 -15.19 14.76 10.03
N VAL A 15 -14.69 15.85 10.61
CA VAL A 15 -14.45 17.11 9.87
C VAL A 15 -13.42 16.92 8.76
N ALA A 16 -12.30 16.26 9.06
CA ALA A 16 -11.24 16.02 8.08
C ALA A 16 -11.69 15.07 6.95
N ALA A 17 -12.41 14.00 7.28
CA ALA A 17 -12.98 13.06 6.32
C ALA A 17 -13.96 13.76 5.39
N LYS A 18 -14.87 14.57 5.94
CA LYS A 18 -15.84 15.35 5.16
C LYS A 18 -15.15 16.30 4.19
N ALA A 19 -14.09 16.98 4.61
CA ALA A 19 -13.31 17.88 3.76
C ALA A 19 -12.65 17.13 2.57
N ALA A 20 -12.34 15.84 2.73
CA ALA A 20 -11.77 14.98 1.69
C ALA A 20 -12.83 14.29 0.80
N GLY A 21 -14.13 14.51 1.04
CA GLY A 21 -15.20 13.81 0.31
C GLY A 21 -15.49 12.39 0.82
N LEU A 22 -15.11 12.11 2.06
CA LEU A 22 -15.40 10.88 2.79
C LEU A 22 -16.47 11.12 3.86
N VAL A 23 -17.06 10.03 4.35
CA VAL A 23 -17.94 10.02 5.52
C VAL A 23 -17.47 8.95 6.51
N VAL A 24 -17.59 9.23 7.80
CA VAL A 24 -17.40 8.23 8.85
C VAL A 24 -18.70 7.44 8.98
N VAL A 25 -18.72 6.17 8.58
CA VAL A 25 -19.93 5.34 8.64
C VAL A 25 -20.09 4.65 9.99
N SER A 26 -18.98 4.35 10.66
CA SER A 26 -18.98 3.82 12.03
C SER A 26 -17.63 4.07 12.69
N SER A 27 -17.62 4.03 14.02
CA SER A 27 -16.41 3.96 14.83
C SER A 27 -16.52 2.78 15.80
N ALA A 28 -15.38 2.15 16.09
CA ALA A 28 -15.29 1.06 17.05
C ALA A 28 -14.02 1.22 17.90
N THR A 29 -14.11 0.86 19.18
CA THR A 29 -12.93 0.73 20.03
C THR A 29 -12.11 -0.48 19.60
N GLY A 30 -10.83 -0.26 19.34
CA GLY A 30 -9.83 -1.28 19.11
C GLY A 30 -8.79 -1.30 20.22
N GLN A 31 -7.78 -2.14 20.04
CA GLN A 31 -6.59 -2.16 20.86
C GLN A 31 -5.38 -2.32 19.95
N ASP A 32 -4.32 -1.55 20.24
CA ASP A 32 -3.03 -1.77 19.63
C ASP A 32 -2.43 -3.11 20.09
N PHE A 33 -1.28 -3.48 19.52
CA PHE A 33 -0.60 -4.73 19.88
C PHE A 33 -0.19 -4.81 21.37
N SER A 34 -0.01 -3.67 22.03
CA SER A 34 0.37 -3.58 23.45
C SER A 34 -0.85 -3.53 24.39
N GLY A 35 -2.08 -3.58 23.85
CA GLY A 35 -3.33 -3.47 24.60
C GLY A 35 -3.74 -2.03 24.92
N ASN A 36 -3.09 -1.01 24.36
CA ASN A 36 -3.54 0.38 24.50
C ASN A 36 -4.76 0.62 23.61
N PRO A 37 -5.70 1.47 24.04
CA PRO A 37 -6.93 1.71 23.29
C PRO A 37 -6.67 2.48 21.99
N THR A 38 -7.31 2.02 20.91
CA THR A 38 -7.37 2.68 19.61
C THR A 38 -8.83 2.95 19.24
N THR A 39 -9.05 3.87 18.31
CA THR A 39 -10.35 4.05 17.66
C THR A 39 -10.20 3.73 16.18
N ARG A 40 -11.04 2.81 15.71
CA ARG A 40 -11.12 2.36 14.32
C ARG A 40 -12.30 3.04 13.66
N PHE A 41 -12.04 3.95 12.74
CA PHE A 41 -13.03 4.65 11.94
C PHE A 41 -13.21 3.93 10.62
N MET A 42 -14.42 3.43 10.37
CA MET A 42 -14.78 3.00 9.02
C MET A 42 -15.13 4.24 8.21
N LEU A 43 -14.30 4.53 7.21
CA LEU A 43 -14.50 5.61 6.27
C LEU A 43 -15.13 5.05 5.00
N ALA A 44 -16.06 5.79 4.41
CA ALA A 44 -16.62 5.47 3.10
C ALA A 44 -16.55 6.66 2.16
N LEU A 45 -16.53 6.40 0.86
CA LEU A 45 -16.66 7.45 -0.14
C LEU A 45 -18.06 8.06 -0.06
N ALA A 46 -18.18 9.39 0.04
CA ALA A 46 -19.48 10.04 0.20
C ALA A 46 -20.44 9.77 -0.98
N ALA A 47 -19.89 9.51 -2.18
CA ALA A 47 -20.66 9.18 -3.37
C ALA A 47 -21.04 7.68 -3.46
N ASP A 48 -20.37 6.80 -2.73
CA ASP A 48 -20.61 5.36 -2.74
C ASP A 48 -20.19 4.72 -1.40
N HIS A 49 -21.17 4.45 -0.55
CA HIS A 49 -20.92 3.91 0.79
C HIS A 49 -20.48 2.44 0.79
N SER A 50 -20.50 1.74 -0.36
CA SER A 50 -19.95 0.39 -0.48
C SER A 50 -18.43 0.37 -0.54
N LYS A 51 -17.80 1.51 -0.89
CA LYS A 51 -16.35 1.68 -0.95
C LYS A 51 -15.84 2.19 0.38
N THR A 52 -15.21 1.30 1.15
CA THR A 52 -14.78 1.61 2.51
C THR A 52 -13.30 1.32 2.77
N GLN A 53 -12.75 2.02 3.76
CA GLN A 53 -11.41 1.80 4.31
C GLN A 53 -11.44 2.06 5.82
N VAL A 54 -10.66 1.29 6.57
CA VAL A 54 -10.47 1.54 8.01
C VAL A 54 -9.29 2.50 8.22
N LEU A 55 -9.55 3.55 8.97
CA LEU A 55 -8.53 4.40 9.60
C LEU A 55 -8.46 4.03 11.09
N GLU A 56 -7.33 3.56 11.55
CA GLU A 56 -7.08 3.23 12.95
C GLU A 56 -6.03 4.16 13.54
N LEU A 57 -6.40 4.79 14.66
CA LEU A 57 -5.59 5.79 15.36
C LEU A 57 -5.58 5.49 16.86
N SER A 58 -4.47 5.79 17.53
CA SER A 58 -4.43 5.79 19.00
C SER A 58 -5.47 6.76 19.57
N ASP A 59 -6.13 6.40 20.68
CA ASP A 59 -7.13 7.28 21.34
C ASP A 59 -6.54 8.60 21.87
N LYS A 60 -5.21 8.62 22.06
CA LYS A 60 -4.46 9.80 22.50
C LYS A 60 -3.88 10.59 21.33
N PHE A 61 -4.09 10.15 20.10
CA PHE A 61 -3.55 10.84 18.93
C PHE A 61 -4.26 12.19 18.79
N ASP A 62 -3.49 13.27 18.91
CA ASP A 62 -3.97 14.62 18.71
C ASP A 62 -3.37 15.19 17.42
N PHE A 63 -4.20 15.28 16.39
CA PHE A 63 -3.83 15.93 15.14
C PHE A 63 -4.41 17.34 14.99
N SER A 64 -4.75 18.00 16.11
CA SER A 64 -5.13 19.42 16.12
C SER A 64 -4.02 20.37 15.67
N ARG A 65 -2.75 19.93 15.77
CA ARG A 65 -1.63 20.71 15.22
C ARG A 65 -1.76 20.84 13.71
N ALA A 66 -1.57 22.05 13.20
CA ALA A 66 -1.79 22.37 11.78
C ALA A 66 -0.98 21.48 10.81
N ASP A 67 0.25 21.08 11.19
CA ASP A 67 1.09 20.21 10.39
C ASP A 67 0.64 18.75 10.40
N MET A 68 0.02 18.27 11.48
CA MET A 68 -0.60 16.94 11.55
C MET A 68 -1.92 16.91 10.78
N LEU A 69 -2.76 17.93 10.97
CA LEU A 69 -4.03 18.08 10.27
C LEU A 69 -3.83 18.11 8.74
N ALA A 70 -2.81 18.84 8.27
CA ALA A 70 -2.49 18.90 6.85
C ALA A 70 -2.13 17.52 6.29
N GLU A 71 -1.30 16.73 6.99
CA GLU A 71 -0.92 15.40 6.51
C GLU A 71 -2.05 14.38 6.59
N VAL A 72 -2.84 14.41 7.65
CA VAL A 72 -4.07 13.60 7.72
C VAL A 72 -5.03 13.98 6.59
N GLY A 73 -5.17 15.27 6.29
CA GLY A 73 -5.97 15.75 5.16
C GLY A 73 -5.47 15.26 3.80
N VAL A 74 -4.14 15.25 3.59
CA VAL A 74 -3.53 14.66 2.38
C VAL A 74 -3.82 13.17 2.30
N TYR A 75 -3.60 12.42 3.38
CA TYR A 75 -3.90 10.99 3.45
C TYR A 75 -5.37 10.70 3.11
N LEU A 76 -6.31 11.43 3.72
CA LEU A 76 -7.74 11.25 3.48
C LEU A 76 -8.15 11.64 2.05
N GLY A 77 -7.54 12.68 1.47
CA GLY A 77 -7.73 13.03 0.06
C GLY A 77 -7.24 11.94 -0.90
N GLU A 78 -6.09 11.34 -0.60
CA GLU A 78 -5.56 10.18 -1.34
C GLU A 78 -6.44 8.93 -1.16
N THR A 79 -6.95 8.68 0.05
CA THR A 79 -7.92 7.61 0.34
C THR A 79 -9.18 7.79 -0.48
N ALA A 80 -9.75 8.99 -0.54
CA ALA A 80 -10.95 9.27 -1.34
C ALA A 80 -10.75 9.00 -2.84
N LYS A 81 -9.54 9.23 -3.37
CA LYS A 81 -9.19 8.84 -4.74
C LYS A 81 -9.06 7.31 -4.85
N ARG A 82 -8.29 6.67 -3.96
CA ARG A 82 -8.09 5.20 -3.97
C ARG A 82 -9.38 4.41 -3.86
N LEU A 83 -10.35 4.86 -3.06
CA LEU A 83 -11.64 4.20 -2.90
C LEU A 83 -12.46 4.11 -4.19
N LYS A 84 -12.14 4.93 -5.21
CA LYS A 84 -12.76 4.84 -6.54
C LYS A 84 -12.18 3.71 -7.39
N ASN A 85 -11.05 3.12 -7.00
CA ASN A 85 -10.51 1.96 -7.68
C ASN A 85 -11.49 0.77 -7.61
N PRO A 86 -11.45 -0.16 -8.57
CA PRO A 86 -12.30 -1.35 -8.55
C PRO A 86 -12.02 -2.18 -7.29
N GLN A 87 -10.74 -2.33 -6.94
CA GLN A 87 -10.23 -2.94 -5.72
C GLN A 87 -9.29 -1.94 -5.02
N GLN A 88 -9.73 -1.33 -3.92
CA GLN A 88 -9.02 -0.23 -3.26
C GLN A 88 -7.71 -0.67 -2.59
N ASP A 89 -7.63 -1.91 -2.12
CA ASP A 89 -6.48 -2.40 -1.35
C ASP A 89 -5.43 -3.07 -2.23
N TYR A 90 -5.59 -3.02 -3.56
CA TYR A 90 -4.71 -3.70 -4.50
C TYR A 90 -3.59 -2.77 -5.00
N TYR A 91 -2.38 -3.31 -5.05
CA TYR A 91 -1.16 -2.65 -5.50
C TYR A 91 -0.38 -3.59 -6.43
N LEU A 92 0.57 -3.04 -7.18
CA LEU A 92 1.46 -3.81 -8.04
C LEU A 92 2.91 -3.65 -7.57
N THR A 93 3.70 -4.72 -7.64
CA THR A 93 5.17 -4.64 -7.54
C THR A 93 5.81 -4.27 -8.88
N LEU A 94 7.10 -3.92 -8.88
CA LEU A 94 7.83 -3.57 -10.10
C LEU A 94 7.99 -4.79 -11.02
N HIS A 95 8.10 -6.00 -10.46
CA HIS A 95 8.15 -7.24 -11.23
C HIS A 95 6.77 -7.82 -11.58
N GLY A 96 5.69 -7.03 -11.42
CA GLY A 96 4.37 -7.40 -11.93
C GLY A 96 3.57 -8.35 -11.01
N LEU A 97 3.85 -8.39 -9.71
CA LEU A 97 3.01 -9.12 -8.75
C LEU A 97 1.85 -8.21 -8.27
N PRO A 98 0.59 -8.54 -8.57
CA PRO A 98 -0.58 -7.89 -7.99
C PRO A 98 -0.82 -8.39 -6.55
N LEU A 99 -0.95 -7.47 -5.60
CA LEU A 99 -1.02 -7.76 -4.17
C LEU A 99 -2.19 -7.04 -3.52
N SER A 100 -2.92 -7.70 -2.61
CA SER A 100 -3.79 -7.02 -1.63
C SER A 100 -3.07 -6.83 -0.31
N PHE A 101 -3.30 -5.67 0.34
CA PHE A 101 -2.75 -5.34 1.65
C PHE A 101 -3.86 -5.32 2.69
N GLU A 102 -3.80 -6.24 3.65
CA GLU A 102 -4.91 -6.51 4.56
C GLU A 102 -4.44 -6.68 6.01
N LYS A 103 -5.36 -6.49 6.95
CA LYS A 103 -5.18 -6.79 8.38
C LYS A 103 -3.94 -6.14 9.02
N PHE A 104 -3.57 -4.95 8.55
CA PHE A 104 -2.55 -4.16 9.23
C PHE A 104 -3.06 -3.70 10.60
N THR A 105 -2.28 -3.96 11.65
CA THR A 105 -2.62 -3.59 13.03
C THR A 105 -1.88 -2.31 13.41
N TRP A 106 -2.54 -1.17 13.20
CA TRP A 106 -2.02 0.15 13.57
C TRP A 106 -2.34 0.50 15.02
N PRO A 107 -1.60 1.42 15.65
CA PRO A 107 -0.33 2.03 15.21
C PRO A 107 0.85 1.06 15.30
N PHE A 108 2.05 1.55 14.97
CA PHE A 108 3.29 0.87 15.33
C PHE A 108 3.40 0.68 16.85
N HIS A 109 3.97 -0.46 17.27
CA HIS A 109 4.27 -0.74 18.67
C HIS A 109 5.76 -1.01 18.87
N ALA A 110 6.29 -0.72 20.07
CA ALA A 110 7.67 -1.09 20.39
C ALA A 110 7.83 -2.62 20.44
N SER A 111 9.01 -3.11 20.07
CA SER A 111 9.35 -4.52 20.23
C SER A 111 9.38 -4.92 21.71
N THR A 112 8.73 -6.03 22.05
CA THR A 112 8.77 -6.61 23.41
C THR A 112 9.96 -7.54 23.64
N SER A 113 10.74 -7.85 22.59
CA SER A 113 11.90 -8.75 22.66
C SER A 113 13.22 -8.04 22.98
N GLY A 114 13.18 -6.76 23.38
CA GLY A 114 14.37 -5.96 23.73
C GLY A 114 15.13 -5.39 22.53
N ALA A 115 14.55 -5.45 21.32
CA ALA A 115 15.10 -4.80 20.14
C ALA A 115 14.68 -3.33 20.06
N ASP A 116 15.59 -2.45 19.63
CA ASP A 116 15.31 -1.02 19.39
C ASP A 116 14.56 -0.79 18.06
N THR A 117 13.39 -1.43 17.95
CA THR A 117 12.54 -1.35 16.76
C THR A 117 11.07 -1.17 17.15
N PHE A 118 10.36 -0.42 16.30
CA PHE A 118 8.91 -0.39 16.24
C PHE A 118 8.43 -1.37 15.16
N LEU A 119 7.32 -2.04 15.41
CA LEU A 119 6.75 -3.06 14.54
C LEU A 119 5.32 -2.69 14.16
N VAL A 120 4.95 -2.97 12.91
CA VAL A 120 3.56 -3.10 12.47
C VAL A 120 3.42 -4.45 11.76
N HIS A 121 2.34 -5.17 12.07
CA HIS A 121 2.04 -6.46 11.47
C HIS A 121 0.93 -6.31 10.44
N GLY A 122 0.99 -7.11 9.38
CA GLY A 122 -0.06 -7.15 8.35
C GLY A 122 -0.03 -8.46 7.56
N GLU A 123 -0.95 -8.59 6.61
CA GLU A 123 -1.02 -9.68 5.66
C GLU A 123 -1.03 -9.14 4.23
N VAL A 124 -0.34 -9.83 3.33
CA VAL A 124 -0.25 -9.47 1.92
C VAL A 124 -0.62 -10.71 1.10
N HIS A 125 -1.59 -10.61 0.21
CA HIS A 125 -2.07 -11.76 -0.57
C HIS A 125 -1.82 -11.54 -2.06
N LEU A 126 -1.50 -12.63 -2.78
CA LEU A 126 -1.42 -12.60 -4.23
C LEU A 126 -2.82 -12.43 -4.84
N GLN A 127 -2.96 -11.56 -5.83
CA GLN A 127 -4.22 -11.33 -6.53
C GLN A 127 -4.05 -11.60 -8.03
N ASP A 128 -3.97 -12.87 -8.42
CA ASP A 128 -3.76 -13.30 -9.81
C ASP A 128 -5.05 -13.43 -10.64
N GLY A 129 -6.22 -13.21 -10.01
CA GLY A 129 -7.53 -13.37 -10.65
C GLY A 129 -8.08 -14.79 -10.62
N GLU A 130 -7.34 -15.75 -10.05
CA GLU A 130 -7.73 -17.16 -9.93
C GLU A 130 -8.05 -17.55 -8.48
N GLY A 131 -8.05 -16.59 -7.55
CA GLY A 131 -8.32 -16.83 -6.14
C GLY A 131 -7.15 -17.49 -5.41
N SER A 132 -5.92 -17.09 -5.75
CA SER A 132 -4.70 -17.62 -5.15
C SER A 132 -4.75 -17.65 -3.61
N PRO A 133 -4.40 -18.77 -2.97
CA PRO A 133 -4.29 -18.85 -1.51
C PRO A 133 -2.94 -18.34 -0.99
N LEU A 134 -2.04 -17.87 -1.88
CA LEU A 134 -0.68 -17.49 -1.53
C LEU A 134 -0.66 -16.13 -0.82
N HIS A 135 0.01 -16.08 0.33
CA HIS A 135 0.09 -14.87 1.14
C HIS A 135 1.42 -14.81 1.91
N ALA A 136 1.71 -13.64 2.45
CA ALA A 136 2.78 -13.42 3.42
C ALA A 136 2.20 -12.68 4.62
N LYS A 137 2.38 -13.23 5.83
CA LYS A 137 2.25 -12.43 7.04
C LYS A 137 3.54 -11.62 7.19
N VAL A 138 3.44 -10.31 7.35
CA VAL A 138 4.60 -9.42 7.42
C VAL A 138 4.73 -8.81 8.81
N ALA A 139 5.98 -8.58 9.21
CA ALA A 139 6.35 -7.76 10.34
C ALA A 139 7.28 -6.66 9.85
N ALA A 140 6.71 -5.49 9.58
CA ALA A 140 7.49 -4.36 9.12
C ALA A 140 8.16 -3.69 10.32
N SER A 141 9.49 -3.65 10.31
CA SER A 141 10.30 -3.19 11.43
C SER A 141 10.98 -1.87 11.11
N MET A 142 10.67 -0.85 11.90
CA MET A 142 11.24 0.48 11.85
C MET A 142 12.22 0.65 13.00
N THR A 143 13.48 1.03 12.76
CA THR A 143 14.44 1.30 13.85
C THR A 143 14.04 2.56 14.62
N VAL A 144 14.40 2.66 15.90
CA VAL A 144 14.16 3.87 16.71
C VAL A 144 14.71 5.14 16.04
N THR A 145 15.91 5.06 15.46
CA THR A 145 16.52 6.16 14.69
C THR A 145 15.71 6.56 13.47
N PHE A 146 15.00 5.63 12.85
CA PHE A 146 14.12 5.93 11.73
C PHE A 146 12.79 6.53 12.20
N ALA A 147 12.30 6.11 13.38
CA ALA A 147 11.10 6.67 13.98
C ALA A 147 11.22 8.18 14.25
N GLU A 148 12.42 8.72 14.47
CA GLU A 148 12.66 10.16 14.62
C GLU A 148 12.37 10.97 13.33
N ILE A 149 12.38 10.32 12.17
CA ILE A 149 12.09 10.94 10.86
C ILE A 149 10.60 10.87 10.52
N VAL A 150 9.88 9.89 11.08
CA VAL A 150 8.45 9.71 10.87
C VAL A 150 7.69 10.58 11.88
N LYS A 151 6.76 11.40 11.38
CA LYS A 151 6.05 12.39 12.21
C LYS A 151 5.21 11.77 13.33
N ALA A 152 4.61 10.61 13.06
CA ALA A 152 3.89 9.83 14.06
C ALA A 152 3.89 8.34 13.68
N PRO A 153 3.87 7.42 14.66
CA PRO A 153 3.74 5.97 14.43
C PRO A 153 2.33 5.53 13.99
N GLU A 154 1.51 6.44 13.48
CA GLU A 154 0.10 6.24 13.15
C GLU A 154 -0.08 5.90 11.66
N GLN A 155 -1.21 5.25 11.33
CA GLN A 155 -1.51 4.80 9.97
C GLN A 155 -1.31 5.87 8.88
N PRO A 156 -1.84 7.11 9.00
CA PRO A 156 -1.73 8.12 7.94
C PRO A 156 -0.29 8.48 7.56
N PHE A 157 0.64 8.32 8.50
CA PHE A 157 2.04 8.72 8.36
C PHE A 157 2.92 7.57 7.89
N ALA A 158 2.44 6.33 8.03
CA ALA A 158 3.27 5.16 7.83
C ALA A 158 2.79 4.15 6.79
N GLU A 159 1.48 4.06 6.53
CA GLU A 159 0.90 3.11 5.59
C GLU A 159 1.60 3.13 4.21
N GLY A 160 1.76 4.33 3.63
CA GLY A 160 2.32 4.48 2.29
C GLY A 160 3.73 3.92 2.15
N PHE A 161 4.64 4.28 3.07
CA PHE A 161 6.02 3.79 2.99
C PHE A 161 6.14 2.32 3.43
N ILE A 162 5.25 1.82 4.28
CA ILE A 162 5.22 0.40 4.67
C ILE A 162 4.79 -0.47 3.50
N TYR A 163 3.75 -0.06 2.77
CA TYR A 163 3.30 -0.80 1.60
C TYR A 163 4.40 -0.84 0.53
N ASN A 164 5.10 0.28 0.33
CA ASN A 164 6.25 0.35 -0.56
C ASN A 164 7.44 -0.49 -0.10
N ALA A 165 7.70 -0.55 1.20
CA ALA A 165 8.74 -1.41 1.76
C ALA A 165 8.44 -2.88 1.49
N VAL A 166 7.21 -3.34 1.74
CA VAL A 166 6.77 -4.70 1.42
C VAL A 166 6.98 -5.00 -0.07
N ARG A 167 6.49 -4.14 -0.96
CA ARG A 167 6.64 -4.32 -2.41
C ARG A 167 8.11 -4.45 -2.82
N LYS A 168 8.96 -3.58 -2.29
CA LYS A 168 10.41 -3.59 -2.56
C LYS A 168 11.08 -4.85 -2.02
N THR A 169 10.77 -5.27 -0.79
CA THR A 169 11.34 -6.49 -0.20
C THR A 169 10.93 -7.73 -1.00
N MET A 170 9.70 -7.74 -1.54
CA MET A 170 9.25 -8.78 -2.47
C MET A 170 10.03 -8.75 -3.79
N ASP A 171 10.20 -7.57 -4.40
CA ASP A 171 11.00 -7.41 -5.62
C ASP A 171 12.50 -7.73 -5.41
N GLN A 172 12.97 -7.81 -4.17
CA GLN A 172 14.33 -8.26 -3.82
C GLN A 172 14.43 -9.77 -3.56
N GLY A 173 13.32 -10.52 -3.66
CA GLY A 173 13.27 -11.96 -3.37
C GLY A 173 13.40 -12.27 -1.88
N GLN A 174 13.11 -11.29 -1.01
CA GLN A 174 13.27 -11.39 0.44
C GLN A 174 11.95 -11.63 1.18
N LEU A 175 10.83 -11.70 0.45
CA LEU A 175 9.53 -12.16 0.94
C LEU A 175 9.03 -13.29 0.07
N GLU A 176 8.50 -14.34 0.69
CA GLU A 176 7.90 -15.47 0.02
C GLU A 176 6.38 -15.42 0.17
N LEU A 177 5.65 -15.73 -0.89
CA LEU A 177 4.20 -15.95 -0.79
C LEU A 177 3.94 -17.44 -0.58
N VAL A 178 3.62 -17.82 0.66
CA VAL A 178 3.53 -19.22 1.11
C VAL A 178 2.32 -19.42 2.02
N LYS A 179 1.81 -20.66 2.09
CA LYS A 179 0.74 -21.04 3.04
C LYS A 179 1.30 -21.21 4.47
N SER A 180 2.05 -20.24 4.98
CA SER A 180 2.70 -20.30 6.29
C SER A 180 2.08 -19.30 7.26
N GLY A 181 1.97 -19.71 8.53
CA GLY A 181 1.56 -18.81 9.62
C GLY A 181 2.67 -17.90 10.14
N ASN A 182 3.92 -18.09 9.69
CA ASN A 182 5.06 -17.33 10.21
C ASN A 182 5.13 -15.93 9.60
N ARG A 183 5.39 -14.94 10.45
CA ARG A 183 5.64 -13.57 10.01
C ARG A 183 7.03 -13.46 9.41
N GLN A 184 7.12 -12.86 8.23
CA GLN A 184 8.35 -12.56 7.54
C GLN A 184 8.76 -11.10 7.81
N PRO A 185 10.05 -10.83 8.06
CA PRO A 185 10.52 -9.50 8.38
C PRO A 185 10.52 -8.60 7.14
N VAL A 186 10.04 -7.36 7.29
CA VAL A 186 10.15 -6.31 6.28
C VAL A 186 10.96 -5.15 6.86
N PRO A 187 12.27 -5.05 6.55
CA PRO A 187 13.12 -4.05 7.16
C PRO A 187 12.83 -2.66 6.60
N VAL A 188 12.33 -1.76 7.43
CA VAL A 188 12.19 -0.32 7.11
C VAL A 188 13.36 0.42 7.73
N THR A 189 14.33 0.75 6.89
CA THR A 189 15.59 1.33 7.33
C THR A 189 15.82 2.69 6.67
N THR A 190 16.80 3.43 7.18
CA THR A 190 17.29 4.68 6.58
C THR A 190 17.72 4.51 5.11
N ARG A 191 17.95 3.28 4.61
CA ARG A 191 18.22 3.04 3.18
C ARG A 191 17.04 3.37 2.28
N PHE A 192 15.83 3.45 2.81
CA PHE A 192 14.64 3.85 2.07
C PHE A 192 14.34 5.34 2.19
N TYR A 193 15.18 6.12 2.85
CA TYR A 193 14.99 7.55 3.03
C TYR A 193 16.26 8.33 2.69
N SER A 194 16.12 9.42 1.97
CA SER A 194 17.20 10.36 1.73
C SER A 194 17.08 11.54 2.70
N PRO A 195 17.96 11.67 3.72
CA PRO A 195 17.95 12.83 4.62
C PRO A 195 18.17 14.15 3.89
N TRP A 196 18.98 14.11 2.81
CA TRP A 196 19.28 15.27 1.98
C TRP A 196 18.07 15.76 1.18
N LYS A 197 17.31 14.83 0.58
CA LYS A 197 16.09 15.16 -0.19
C LYS A 197 14.83 15.18 0.68
N LYS A 198 14.94 14.79 1.95
CA LYS A 198 13.85 14.59 2.91
C LYS A 198 12.69 13.74 2.37
N ARG A 199 13.00 12.70 1.60
CA ARG A 199 11.98 11.85 0.94
C ARG A 199 12.37 10.39 0.92
N PHE A 200 11.38 9.52 0.82
CA PHE A 200 11.60 8.09 0.62
C PHE A 200 12.08 7.78 -0.81
N ASN A 201 12.92 6.75 -0.95
CA ASN A 201 13.35 6.18 -2.22
C ASN A 201 13.33 4.64 -2.13
N PHE A 202 12.54 4.00 -2.99
CA PHE A 202 12.42 2.55 -3.06
C PHE A 202 13.17 1.98 -4.27
N ASN A 203 12.80 2.32 -5.49
CA ASN A 203 13.44 1.78 -6.69
C ASN A 203 13.95 2.90 -7.59
N ASP A 204 15.19 2.78 -8.08
CA ASP A 204 15.69 3.66 -9.13
C ASP A 204 15.21 3.12 -10.49
N THR A 205 14.21 3.77 -11.07
CA THR A 205 13.57 3.33 -12.31
C THR A 205 13.99 4.18 -13.52
N THR A 206 14.04 3.56 -14.70
CA THR A 206 14.11 4.24 -15.99
C THR A 206 12.72 4.67 -16.46
N GLU A 207 12.64 5.49 -17.50
CA GLU A 207 11.36 5.89 -18.10
C GLU A 207 10.57 4.69 -18.62
N GLY A 208 11.24 3.79 -19.36
CA GLY A 208 10.62 2.57 -19.87
C GLY A 208 10.08 1.65 -18.76
N GLN A 209 10.80 1.53 -17.63
CA GLN A 209 10.30 0.77 -16.47
C GLN A 209 9.04 1.40 -15.86
N ARG A 210 8.92 2.73 -15.85
CA ARG A 210 7.71 3.40 -15.35
C ARG A 210 6.53 3.26 -16.31
N GLN A 211 6.78 3.31 -17.62
CA GLN A 211 5.77 3.04 -18.64
C GLN A 211 5.23 1.62 -18.49
N GLU A 212 6.12 0.63 -18.42
CA GLU A 212 5.74 -0.78 -18.24
C GLU A 212 4.99 -0.99 -16.92
N TYR A 213 5.45 -0.39 -15.82
CA TYR A 213 4.75 -0.49 -14.54
C TYR A 213 3.31 0.04 -14.63
N LEU A 214 3.09 1.21 -15.25
CA LEU A 214 1.73 1.76 -15.38
C LEU A 214 0.86 0.93 -16.34
N ALA A 215 1.43 0.40 -17.42
CA ALA A 215 0.74 -0.51 -18.33
C ALA A 215 0.32 -1.79 -17.60
N ALA A 216 1.24 -2.44 -16.90
CA ALA A 216 0.98 -3.63 -16.08
C ALA A 216 -0.04 -3.34 -14.97
N LYS A 217 0.01 -2.17 -14.33
CA LYS A 217 -0.97 -1.75 -13.33
C LYS A 217 -2.37 -1.67 -13.92
N VAL A 218 -2.53 -1.05 -15.09
CA VAL A 218 -3.83 -0.96 -15.77
C VAL A 218 -4.30 -2.35 -16.21
N PHE A 219 -3.41 -3.17 -16.78
CA PHE A 219 -3.72 -4.53 -17.17
C PHE A 219 -4.25 -5.36 -15.98
N TRP A 220 -3.51 -5.40 -14.88
CA TRP A 220 -3.87 -6.22 -13.72
C TRP A 220 -5.03 -5.63 -12.93
N LEU A 221 -4.90 -4.38 -12.45
CA LEU A 221 -5.81 -3.82 -11.46
C LEU A 221 -7.12 -3.29 -12.06
N SER A 222 -7.12 -2.90 -13.34
CA SER A 222 -8.33 -2.54 -14.07
C SER A 222 -8.85 -3.71 -14.91
N GLY A 223 -8.03 -4.27 -15.79
CA GLY A 223 -8.45 -5.32 -16.74
C GLY A 223 -8.82 -6.64 -16.08
N VAL A 224 -7.86 -7.29 -15.45
CA VAL A 224 -8.02 -8.65 -14.89
C VAL A 224 -8.85 -8.63 -13.60
N LEU A 225 -8.42 -7.84 -12.61
CA LEU A 225 -9.00 -7.84 -11.25
C LEU A 225 -10.15 -6.86 -11.09
N GLY A 226 -10.20 -5.83 -11.94
CA GLY A 226 -11.19 -4.77 -11.89
C GLY A 226 -12.35 -4.93 -12.89
N GLY A 227 -12.35 -6.00 -13.70
CA GLY A 227 -13.41 -6.22 -14.71
C GLY A 227 -13.52 -5.09 -15.74
N GLY A 228 -12.40 -4.43 -16.06
CA GLY A 228 -12.33 -3.29 -16.98
C GLY A 228 -12.76 -1.95 -16.38
N GLN A 229 -13.01 -1.86 -15.07
CA GLN A 229 -13.33 -0.58 -14.41
C GLN A 229 -12.08 0.29 -14.22
N PRO A 230 -12.17 1.63 -14.28
CA PRO A 230 -11.00 2.50 -14.26
C PRO A 230 -10.18 2.41 -12.97
N VAL A 231 -8.85 2.40 -13.08
CA VAL A 231 -7.91 2.42 -11.94
C VAL A 231 -7.12 3.73 -11.89
N TRP A 232 -6.87 4.23 -10.68
CA TRP A 232 -6.12 5.47 -10.44
C TRP A 232 -4.63 5.31 -10.81
N LEU A 233 -4.10 6.22 -11.63
CA LEU A 233 -2.71 6.22 -12.10
C LEU A 233 -1.81 7.19 -11.34
N LEU A 234 -2.38 8.23 -10.74
CA LEU A 234 -1.65 9.34 -10.13
C LEU A 234 -1.41 9.15 -8.63
N ASP A 235 -1.14 7.90 -8.25
CA ASP A 235 -0.98 7.46 -6.87
C ASP A 235 0.38 7.90 -6.29
N PRO A 236 0.42 8.72 -5.23
CA PRO A 236 1.66 9.13 -4.59
C PRO A 236 2.48 7.96 -4.03
N ARG A 237 1.84 6.84 -3.65
CA ARG A 237 2.53 5.62 -3.21
C ARG A 237 3.32 5.02 -4.37
N ASP A 238 2.76 5.01 -5.57
CA ASP A 238 3.46 4.53 -6.77
C ASP A 238 4.56 5.49 -7.23
N ALA A 239 4.31 6.80 -7.17
CA ALA A 239 5.35 7.80 -7.47
C ALA A 239 6.56 7.63 -6.55
N GLN A 240 6.32 7.46 -5.25
CA GLN A 240 7.36 7.18 -4.26
C GLN A 240 8.03 5.83 -4.52
N TYR A 241 7.27 4.79 -4.87
CA TYR A 241 7.76 3.44 -5.13
C TYR A 241 8.74 3.38 -6.31
N LEU A 242 8.43 4.14 -7.36
CA LEU A 242 9.20 4.22 -8.60
C LEU A 242 10.28 5.33 -8.59
N ASN A 243 10.45 6.03 -7.46
CA ASN A 243 11.35 7.20 -7.32
C ASN A 243 11.10 8.27 -8.40
N THR A 244 9.84 8.61 -8.62
CA THR A 244 9.38 9.64 -9.57
C THR A 244 8.40 10.62 -8.91
N THR A 245 7.75 11.49 -9.67
CA THR A 245 6.69 12.40 -9.19
C THR A 245 5.34 12.07 -9.82
N VAL A 246 4.26 12.56 -9.22
CA VAL A 246 2.90 12.39 -9.74
C VAL A 246 2.76 13.05 -11.13
N GLU A 247 3.43 14.18 -11.36
CA GLU A 247 3.46 14.86 -12.66
C GLU A 247 4.13 14.00 -13.73
N GLU A 248 5.21 13.30 -13.40
CA GLU A 248 5.86 12.37 -14.32
C GLU A 248 5.01 11.11 -14.56
N LEU A 249 4.29 10.61 -13.55
CA LEU A 249 3.28 9.56 -13.78
C LEU A 249 2.20 10.02 -14.74
N LYS A 250 1.74 11.27 -14.63
CA LYS A 250 0.75 11.86 -15.54
C LYS A 250 1.25 11.92 -16.98
N LYS A 251 2.52 12.31 -17.20
CA LYS A 251 3.14 12.29 -18.53
C LYS A 251 3.26 10.87 -19.08
N THR A 252 3.66 9.93 -18.23
CA THR A 252 3.78 8.50 -18.57
C THR A 252 2.41 7.94 -18.99
N ALA A 253 1.35 8.25 -18.25
CA ALA A 253 -0.02 7.86 -18.58
C ALA A 253 -0.50 8.47 -19.92
N ALA A 254 -0.18 9.74 -20.18
CA ALA A 254 -0.48 10.38 -21.46
C ALA A 254 0.25 9.72 -22.64
N ALA A 255 1.51 9.30 -22.45
CA ALA A 255 2.27 8.56 -23.46
C ALA A 255 1.62 7.21 -23.78
N LEU A 256 1.28 6.42 -22.76
CA LEU A 256 0.58 5.13 -22.92
C LEU A 256 -0.77 5.29 -23.64
N ALA A 257 -1.50 6.38 -23.38
CA ALA A 257 -2.75 6.67 -24.08
C ALA A 257 -2.49 7.05 -25.55
N GLY A 258 -1.44 7.81 -25.83
CA GLY A 258 -1.00 8.16 -27.19
C GLY A 258 -0.55 6.95 -28.01
N GLU A 259 0.01 5.94 -27.34
CA GLU A 259 0.35 4.63 -27.93
C GLU A 259 -0.87 3.70 -28.11
N GLY A 260 -2.04 4.10 -27.60
CA GLY A 260 -3.27 3.32 -27.71
C GLY A 260 -3.35 2.12 -26.76
N LEU A 261 -2.52 2.06 -25.72
CA LEU A 261 -2.52 0.98 -24.73
C LEU A 261 -3.56 1.17 -23.61
N ILE A 262 -3.91 2.42 -23.30
CA ILE A 262 -4.91 2.73 -22.28
C ILE A 262 -5.93 3.76 -22.77
N HIS A 263 -7.14 3.72 -22.20
CA HIS A 263 -8.11 4.79 -22.30
C HIS A 263 -8.06 5.64 -21.03
N LEU A 264 -7.62 6.89 -21.15
CA LEU A 264 -7.67 7.85 -20.05
C LEU A 264 -9.10 8.34 -19.83
N ALA A 265 -9.53 8.37 -18.56
CA ALA A 265 -10.75 9.03 -18.16
C ALA A 265 -10.66 10.55 -18.37
N ALA A 266 -11.81 11.24 -18.35
CA ALA A 266 -11.89 12.68 -18.60
C ALA A 266 -11.09 13.53 -17.60
N ASP A 267 -10.91 13.04 -16.37
CA ASP A 267 -10.09 13.69 -15.35
C ASP A 267 -8.58 13.47 -15.54
N THR A 268 -8.18 12.62 -16.49
CA THR A 268 -6.79 12.23 -16.79
C THR A 268 -6.07 11.55 -15.62
N GLU A 269 -6.79 11.15 -14.57
CA GLU A 269 -6.20 10.49 -13.40
C GLU A 269 -6.43 8.98 -13.39
N TYR A 270 -7.50 8.51 -14.03
CA TYR A 270 -7.86 7.09 -14.10
C TYR A 270 -7.75 6.57 -15.51
N ALA A 271 -7.55 5.26 -15.65
CA ALA A 271 -7.57 4.61 -16.95
C ALA A 271 -8.14 3.20 -16.93
N THR A 272 -8.60 2.77 -18.09
CA THR A 272 -8.94 1.38 -18.40
C THR A 272 -8.00 0.85 -19.50
N PRO A 273 -7.78 -0.47 -19.58
CA PRO A 273 -6.97 -1.05 -20.65
C PRO A 273 -7.70 -1.00 -21.99
N THR A 274 -6.96 -0.84 -23.09
CA THR A 274 -7.49 -1.11 -24.43
C THR A 274 -7.40 -2.59 -24.78
N GLU A 275 -8.02 -3.01 -25.88
CA GLU A 275 -7.83 -4.35 -26.43
C GLU A 275 -6.36 -4.65 -26.76
N ALA A 276 -5.58 -3.64 -27.18
CA ALA A 276 -4.16 -3.79 -27.46
C ALA A 276 -3.37 -4.20 -26.21
N LEU A 277 -3.58 -3.50 -25.08
CA LEU A 277 -2.95 -3.87 -23.82
C LEU A 277 -3.46 -5.21 -23.30
N MET A 278 -4.76 -5.50 -23.43
CA MET A 278 -5.30 -6.80 -23.04
C MET A 278 -4.75 -7.96 -23.89
N GLY A 279 -4.30 -7.68 -25.12
CA GLY A 279 -3.58 -8.61 -25.98
C GLY A 279 -2.24 -9.09 -25.42
N HIS A 280 -1.65 -8.35 -24.46
CA HIS A 280 -0.38 -8.71 -23.81
C HIS A 280 -0.56 -9.73 -22.65
N ARG A 281 -1.75 -10.34 -22.51
CA ARG A 281 -2.05 -11.28 -21.43
C ARG A 281 -1.02 -12.39 -21.25
N ALA A 282 -0.54 -12.99 -22.34
CA ALA A 282 0.46 -14.06 -22.27
C ALA A 282 1.81 -13.57 -21.72
N GLN A 283 2.20 -12.35 -22.06
CA GLN A 283 3.40 -11.71 -21.53
C GLN A 283 3.25 -11.47 -20.01
N TYR A 284 2.19 -10.79 -19.57
CA TYR A 284 1.98 -10.51 -18.15
C TYR A 284 1.81 -11.78 -17.29
N ALA A 285 1.22 -12.84 -17.84
CA ALA A 285 1.15 -14.13 -17.16
C ALA A 285 2.55 -14.77 -17.01
N ALA A 286 3.41 -14.66 -18.03
CA ALA A 286 4.78 -15.16 -17.96
C ALA A 286 5.63 -14.35 -16.96
N GLU A 287 5.47 -13.02 -16.93
CA GLU A 287 6.13 -12.13 -15.97
C GLU A 287 5.70 -12.45 -14.53
N LEU A 288 4.39 -12.62 -14.29
CA LEU A 288 3.86 -13.07 -13.00
C LEU A 288 4.49 -14.39 -12.57
N ALA A 289 4.50 -15.40 -13.45
CA ALA A 289 5.07 -16.70 -13.16
C ALA A 289 6.58 -16.61 -12.84
N HIS A 290 7.32 -15.78 -13.58
CA HIS A 290 8.73 -15.53 -13.34
C HIS A 290 8.97 -14.82 -12.00
N ALA A 291 8.18 -13.80 -11.68
CA ALA A 291 8.27 -13.09 -10.40
C ALA A 291 7.93 -14.02 -9.21
N LEU A 292 6.90 -14.88 -9.35
CA LEU A 292 6.57 -15.89 -8.35
C LEU A 292 7.68 -16.93 -8.18
N ALA A 293 8.36 -17.33 -9.26
CA ALA A 293 9.51 -18.22 -9.18
C ALA A 293 10.69 -17.54 -8.49
N PHE A 294 10.92 -16.25 -8.77
CA PHE A 294 12.00 -15.47 -8.17
C PHE A 294 11.87 -15.31 -6.65
N ILE A 295 10.66 -15.11 -6.15
CA ILE A 295 10.42 -14.97 -4.70
C ILE A 295 10.31 -16.30 -3.95
N LYS A 296 10.37 -17.43 -4.66
CA LYS A 296 10.48 -18.76 -4.03
C LYS A 296 11.96 -19.07 -3.83
N PRO A 297 12.44 -19.26 -2.60
CA PRO A 297 13.82 -19.66 -2.39
C PRO A 297 13.97 -21.12 -2.83
N THR A 298 14.84 -21.35 -3.80
CA THR A 298 15.27 -22.69 -4.24
C THR A 298 15.73 -23.56 -3.07
N PHE A 299 16.36 -22.96 -2.06
CA PHE A 299 16.80 -23.66 -0.85
C PHE A 299 15.65 -24.30 -0.03
N ASN A 300 14.49 -23.66 0.04
CA ASN A 300 13.33 -24.20 0.77
C ASN A 300 12.70 -25.39 0.03
N GLU A 301 12.80 -25.43 -1.30
CA GLU A 301 12.39 -26.58 -2.12
C GLU A 301 13.36 -27.76 -1.93
N ASP A 302 14.67 -27.51 -1.92
CA ASP A 302 15.68 -28.55 -1.67
C ASP A 302 15.53 -29.20 -0.28
N MET A 303 15.23 -28.39 0.75
CA MET A 303 14.89 -28.86 2.10
C MET A 303 13.56 -29.63 2.14
N ARG A 304 12.53 -29.19 1.42
CA ARG A 304 11.23 -29.90 1.35
C ARG A 304 11.29 -31.19 0.53
N GLY A 305 12.17 -31.25 -0.47
CA GLY A 305 12.46 -32.43 -1.29
C GLY A 305 13.39 -33.44 -0.61
N GLY A 306 13.91 -33.13 0.58
CA GLY A 306 14.87 -33.98 1.29
C GLY A 306 16.23 -34.09 0.61
N HIS A 307 16.58 -33.13 -0.26
CA HIS A 307 17.84 -33.11 -1.00
C HIS A 307 18.99 -32.51 -0.18
N THR A 308 18.69 -31.89 0.95
CA THR A 308 19.65 -31.40 1.93
C THR A 308 19.54 -32.22 3.22
N ASN A 309 20.39 -33.25 3.33
CA ASN A 309 20.62 -33.92 4.61
C ASN A 309 21.34 -32.96 5.56
N MET A 310 20.73 -32.62 6.69
CA MET A 310 21.47 -32.16 7.87
C MET A 310 22.08 -33.35 8.61
#